data_AF-A0A925RS60-F1
#
_entry.id   AF-A0A925RS60-F1
#
_cell.length_a   1.000
_cell.length_b   1.000
_cell.length_c   1.000
_cell.angle_alpha   90.00
_cell.angle_beta   90.00
_cell.angle_gamma   90.00
#
_symmetry.space_group_name_H-M   'P 1'
#
loop_
_entity.id
_entity.type
_entity.pdbx_description
1 polymer ?
#
loop_
_entity_poly.entity_id
_entity_poly.type
_entity_poly.pdbx_seq_one_letter_code
_entity_poly.pdbx_strand_id
1 'polypeptide(L)' 'EGKRFILVGVGGIFSAEDAYRKIKNGASLVQLITGMVFVGPQLISTINQGLAKLLQNDGYKNISEAIGTNVLR' A
#
# COMPACT_ATOMS: atom_id res chain seq x y z
N GLU A 1 -4.14 22.22 -1.79
CA GLU A 1 -2.78 22.02 -1.22
C GLU A 1 -2.84 20.90 -0.18
N GLY A 2 -2.20 19.75 -0.41
CA GLY A 2 -2.39 18.57 0.46
C GLY A 2 -1.22 17.58 0.51
N LYS A 3 -0.09 17.86 -0.12
CA LYS A 3 1.09 16.97 -0.15
C LYS A 3 2.33 17.64 0.44
N ARG A 4 2.22 18.22 1.64
CA ARG A 4 3.39 18.85 2.30
C ARG A 4 4.48 17.85 2.68
N PHE A 5 4.12 16.58 2.89
CA PHE A 5 5.05 15.52 3.27
C PHE A 5 4.73 14.23 2.53
N ILE A 6 5.78 13.53 2.09
CA ILE A 6 5.69 12.18 1.55
C ILE A 6 5.82 11.20 2.72
N LEU A 7 4.79 10.39 2.94
CA LEU A 7 4.78 9.39 4.00
C LEU A 7 5.22 8.02 3.45
N VAL A 8 6.19 7.40 4.12
CA VAL A 8 6.62 6.02 3.84
C VAL A 8 6.07 5.10 4.93
N GLY A 9 5.16 4.20 4.56
CA GLY A 9 4.54 3.25 5.48
C GLY A 9 5.42 2.01 5.67
N VAL A 10 5.86 1.77 6.91
CA VAL A 10 6.72 0.63 7.26
C VAL A 10 6.07 -0.22 8.36
N GLY A 11 6.45 -1.50 8.43
CA GLY A 11 6.14 -2.41 9.53
C GLY A 11 4.84 -3.19 9.37
N GLY A 12 4.90 -4.51 9.58
CA GLY A 12 3.73 -5.39 9.57
C GLY A 12 3.09 -5.58 8.18
N ILE A 13 3.88 -5.63 7.12
CA ILE A 13 3.39 -5.83 5.75
C ILE A 13 3.70 -7.26 5.31
N PHE A 14 2.67 -8.09 5.27
CA PHE A 14 2.74 -9.50 4.87
C PHE A 14 1.76 -9.83 3.73
N SER A 15 0.96 -8.86 3.29
CA SER A 15 -0.09 -9.01 2.29
C SER A 15 -0.29 -7.72 1.49
N ALA A 16 -1.04 -7.82 0.38
CA ALA A 16 -1.43 -6.65 -0.39
C ALA A 16 -2.37 -5.74 0.41
N GLU A 17 -3.24 -6.32 1.22
CA GLU A 17 -4.19 -5.63 2.10
C GLU A 17 -3.47 -4.81 3.18
N ASP A 18 -2.36 -5.31 3.73
CA ASP A 18 -1.53 -4.56 4.67
C ASP A 18 -0.90 -3.31 4.04
N ALA A 19 -0.32 -3.49 2.85
CA ALA A 19 0.24 -2.39 2.08
C ALA A 19 -0.85 -1.37 1.72
N TYR A 20 -1.98 -1.85 1.23
CA TYR A 20 -3.09 -1.02 0.78
C TYR A 20 -3.71 -0.23 1.94
N ARG A 21 -3.85 -0.85 3.10
CA ARG A 21 -4.31 -0.17 4.32
C ARG A 21 -3.40 1.01 4.69
N LYS A 22 -2.08 0.85 4.61
CA LYS A 22 -1.14 1.97 4.85
C LYS A 22 -1.30 3.07 3.81
N ILE A 23 -1.48 2.70 2.53
CA ILE A 23 -1.71 3.66 1.45
C ILE A 23 -3.00 4.46 1.68
N LYS A 24 -4.12 3.78 1.94
CA LYS A 24 -5.40 4.44 2.23
C LYS A 24 -5.36 5.31 3.48
N ASN A 25 -4.48 5.01 4.43
CA ASN A 25 -4.24 5.84 5.61
C ASN A 25 -3.24 7.00 5.37
N GLY A 26 -2.73 7.17 4.15
CA GLY A 26 -1.95 8.34 3.74
C GLY A 26 -0.51 8.06 3.31
N ALA A 27 -0.03 6.80 3.41
CA ALA A 27 1.29 6.46 2.91
C ALA A 27 1.35 6.62 1.37
N SER A 28 2.37 7.32 0.88
CA SER A 28 2.66 7.42 -0.56
C SER A 28 3.53 6.26 -1.06
N LEU A 29 4.33 5.68 -0.16
CA LEU A 29 5.19 4.53 -0.43
C LEU A 29 5.06 3.53 0.72
N VAL A 30 5.41 2.27 0.46
CA VAL A 30 5.53 1.24 1.51
C VAL A 30 6.88 0.53 1.42
N GLN A 31 7.39 0.10 2.56
CA GLN A 31 8.62 -0.72 2.64
C GLN A 31 8.40 -1.89 3.60
N LEU A 32 9.00 -3.03 3.26
CA LEU A 32 8.96 -4.25 4.06
C LEU A 32 10.31 -4.94 4.08
N ILE A 33 10.64 -5.54 5.23
CA ILE A 33 11.81 -6.42 5.39
C ILE A 33 11.36 -7.72 6.06
N THR A 34 10.76 -7.64 7.26
CA THR A 34 10.31 -8.82 8.00
C THR A 34 9.42 -9.74 7.16
N GLY A 35 8.45 -9.19 6.42
CA GLY A 35 7.60 -9.98 5.53
C GLY A 35 8.41 -10.75 4.46
N MET A 36 9.41 -10.11 3.85
CA MET A 36 10.28 -10.74 2.86
C MET A 36 11.15 -11.84 3.49
N VAL A 37 11.65 -11.63 4.70
CA VAL A 37 12.48 -12.62 5.41
C VAL A 37 11.68 -13.88 5.76
N PHE A 38 10.42 -13.74 6.21
CA PHE A 38 9.61 -14.89 6.64
C PHE A 38 8.81 -15.56 5.53
N VAL A 39 8.34 -14.82 4.53
CA VAL A 39 7.47 -15.32 3.45
C VAL A 39 8.26 -15.57 2.16
N GLY A 40 9.47 -15.03 2.07
CA GLY A 40 10.33 -15.10 0.89
C GLY A 40 10.18 -13.91 -0.07
N PRO A 41 11.11 -13.76 -1.02
CA PRO A 41 11.18 -12.62 -1.93
C PRO A 41 9.96 -12.48 -2.85
N GLN A 42 9.24 -13.60 -3.11
CA GLN A 42 8.05 -13.62 -3.95
C GLN A 42 6.91 -12.74 -3.40
N LEU A 43 6.92 -12.47 -2.09
CA LEU A 43 5.94 -11.62 -1.43
C LEU A 43 5.80 -10.25 -2.11
N ILE A 44 6.89 -9.69 -2.63
CA ILE A 44 6.88 -8.39 -3.32
C ILE A 44 5.97 -8.45 -4.57
N SER A 45 6.09 -9.51 -5.38
CA SER A 45 5.24 -9.71 -6.55
C SER A 45 3.78 -9.96 -6.16
N THR A 46 3.55 -10.75 -5.12
CA THR A 46 2.20 -11.01 -4.57
C THR A 46 1.52 -9.72 -4.12
N ILE A 47 2.24 -8.85 -3.41
CA ILE A 47 1.74 -7.54 -2.97
C ILE A 47 1.38 -6.68 -4.18
N ASN A 48 2.26 -6.56 -5.17
CA ASN A 48 2.00 -5.71 -6.35
C ASN A 48 0.78 -6.18 -7.17
N GLN A 49 0.63 -7.49 -7.38
CA GLN A 49 -0.52 -8.06 -8.08
C GLN A 49 -1.81 -7.86 -7.27
N GLY A 50 -1.77 -8.09 -5.96
CA GLY A 50 -2.90 -7.85 -5.08
C GLY A 50 -3.31 -6.38 -5.03
N LEU A 51 -2.34 -5.46 -4.98
CA LEU A 51 -2.61 -4.01 -5.02
C LEU A 51 -3.33 -3.61 -6.31
N ALA A 52 -2.90 -4.12 -7.47
CA ALA A 52 -3.58 -3.84 -8.74
C ALA A 52 -5.05 -4.29 -8.71
N LYS A 53 -5.33 -5.46 -8.13
CA LYS A 53 -6.70 -5.97 -7.96
C LYS A 53 -7.52 -5.12 -6.99
N LEU A 54 -6.94 -4.76 -5.84
CA LEU A 54 -7.61 -3.94 -4.82
C LEU A 54 -7.96 -2.54 -5.35
N LEU A 55 -7.04 -1.92 -6.12
CA LEU A 55 -7.29 -0.63 -6.77
C LEU A 55 -8.45 -0.72 -7.78
N GLN A 56 -8.47 -1.76 -8.61
CA GLN A 56 -9.57 -2.00 -9.56
C GLN A 56 -10.91 -2.21 -8.84
N ASN A 57 -10.92 -2.98 -7.76
CA ASN A 57 -12.12 -3.23 -6.95
C ASN A 57 -12.68 -1.93 -6.34
N ASP A 58 -11.81 -1.01 -5.92
CA ASP A 58 -12.20 0.30 -5.38
C ASP A 58 -12.50 1.34 -6.49
N GLY A 59 -12.34 0.98 -7.77
CA GLY A 59 -12.59 1.87 -8.91
C GLY A 59 -11.49 2.91 -9.18
N TYR A 60 -10.30 2.74 -8.60
CA TYR A 60 -9.17 3.65 -8.80
C TYR A 60 -8.39 3.32 -10.07
N LYS A 61 -8.00 4.36 -10.83
CA LYS A 61 -7.19 4.21 -12.05
C LYS A 61 -5.71 3.99 -11.75
N ASN A 62 -5.24 4.52 -10.62
CA ASN A 62 -3.85 4.40 -10.20
C ASN A 62 -3.72 4.55 -8.68
N ILE A 63 -2.56 4.15 -8.15
CA ILE A 63 -2.29 4.12 -6.70
C ILE A 63 -2.43 5.49 -6.02
N SER A 64 -2.22 6.60 -6.74
CA SER A 64 -2.29 7.94 -6.14
C SER A 64 -3.69 8.33 -5.72
N GLU A 65 -4.71 7.77 -6.36
CA GLU A 65 -6.12 8.01 -6.03
C GLU A 65 -6.52 7.32 -4.72
N ALA A 66 -5.79 6.29 -4.30
CA ALA A 66 -6.05 5.58 -3.06
C ALA A 66 -5.41 6.25 -1.83
N ILE A 67 -4.39 7.12 -2.00
CA ILE A 67 -3.62 7.70 -0.90
C ILE A 67 -4.52 8.56 -0.01
N GLY A 68 -4.61 8.22 1.28
CA GLY A 68 -5.33 9.02 2.29
C GLY A 68 -6.86 8.97 2.22
N THR A 69 -7.42 8.08 1.40
CA THR A 69 -8.89 7.93 1.22
C THR A 69 -9.64 7.52 2.49
N ASN A 70 -8.97 6.92 3.48
CA ASN A 70 -9.57 6.62 4.79
C ASN A 70 -9.51 7.80 5.78
N VAL A 71 -8.72 8.84 5.48
CA VAL A 71 -8.55 10.02 6.36
C VAL A 71 -9.44 11.18 5.91
N LEU A 72 -9.82 11.20 4.62
CA LEU A 72 -10.71 12.20 4.02
C LEU A 72 -12.19 11.82 4.09
N ARG A 73 -12.53 10.75 4.81
CA ARG A 73 -13.91 10.29 5.04
C ARG A 73 -14.38 10.66 6.44
#